data_AF-J9GIW4-F1
#
_entry.id   AF-J9GIW4-F1
#
_cell.length_a   1.000
_cell.length_b   1.000
_cell.length_c   1.000
_cell.angle_alpha   90.00
_cell.angle_beta   90.00
_cell.angle_gamma   90.00
#
_symmetry.space_group_name_H-M   'P 1'
#
loop_
_entity.id
_entity.type
_entity.pdbx_description
1 polymer ?
#
loop_
_entity_poly.entity_id
_entity_poly.type
_entity_poly.pdbx_seq_one_letter_code
_entity_poly.pdbx_strand_id
1 'polypeptide(L)'
;MQCNTSFVILDPKGEILRDTGKLLEGKGYEIRVLDLISMEKSHCYNPFVYLQSDNDVQKLVTNLFKSTTPKGSQSNDPFWDTAASMLLLALVFYLHYEAPPEEQNFAMVMEMLRAGAIEDEEDNRPSPLDNLFSDLMMDNPDHIALKYYHSYHSGSAKTLKSIQITLAARLEKFNLESLASLTSVDELDLQTLGEKKVALFALIPDNDSSFNFLVSILYTQLFQQLFYAADHIHGGCLPMPVHFLMDEFANVSLPDDFDKILSVMRSRGVSVSIILQNLAQLKALFEKQWESIVGNCVRPEVASAL
;
A
#
# COMPACT_ATOMS: atom_id res chain seq x y z
N MET A 1 -9.75 -19.50 -16.92
CA MET A 1 -10.58 -18.59 -16.10
C MET A 1 -12.05 -18.77 -16.43
N GLN A 2 -12.88 -19.14 -15.46
CA GLN A 2 -14.33 -18.96 -15.61
C GLN A 2 -14.62 -17.46 -15.51
N CYS A 3 -15.25 -16.85 -16.52
CA CYS A 3 -15.43 -15.40 -16.66
C CYS A 3 -16.65 -14.86 -15.87
N ASN A 4 -16.76 -15.27 -14.60
CA ASN A 4 -17.89 -15.01 -13.71
C ASN A 4 -17.54 -14.17 -12.47
N THR A 5 -16.28 -13.83 -12.27
CA THR A 5 -15.78 -13.02 -11.16
C THR A 5 -14.88 -11.91 -11.69
N SER A 6 -14.71 -10.83 -10.94
CA SER A 6 -13.60 -9.90 -11.15
C SER A 6 -12.28 -10.56 -10.76
N PHE A 7 -11.17 -10.08 -11.33
CA PHE A 7 -9.84 -10.64 -11.10
C PHE A 7 -8.88 -9.58 -10.57
N VAL A 8 -8.08 -9.95 -9.58
CA VAL A 8 -6.86 -9.22 -9.19
C VAL A 8 -5.71 -10.17 -9.40
N ILE A 9 -4.75 -9.82 -10.26
CA ILE A 9 -3.72 -10.73 -10.72
C ILE A 9 -2.36 -10.09 -10.50
N LEU A 10 -1.52 -10.74 -9.71
CA LEU A 10 -0.09 -10.43 -9.69
C LEU A 10 0.56 -11.19 -10.84
N ASP A 11 1.17 -10.45 -11.75
CA ASP A 11 1.67 -10.99 -13.02
C ASP A 11 3.16 -10.61 -13.17
N PRO A 12 4.06 -11.45 -12.63
CA PRO A 12 5.48 -11.31 -12.89
C PRO A 12 5.72 -11.32 -14.40
N LYS A 13 6.44 -10.32 -14.92
CA LYS A 13 6.78 -10.17 -16.35
C LYS A 13 5.62 -9.84 -17.31
N GLY A 14 4.37 -9.78 -16.84
CA GLY A 14 3.24 -9.39 -17.69
C GLY A 14 2.75 -10.45 -18.68
N GLU A 15 3.08 -11.72 -18.45
CA GLU A 15 2.72 -12.82 -19.37
C GLU A 15 1.22 -13.11 -19.32
N ILE A 16 0.61 -13.09 -18.13
CA ILE A 16 -0.82 -13.38 -17.95
C ILE A 16 -1.66 -12.30 -18.64
N LEU A 17 -1.30 -11.02 -18.50
CA LEU A 17 -1.95 -9.90 -19.17
C LEU A 17 -1.86 -10.04 -20.69
N ARG A 18 -0.67 -10.37 -21.22
CA ARG A 18 -0.45 -10.54 -22.66
C ARG A 18 -1.32 -11.66 -23.24
N ASP A 19 -1.42 -12.77 -22.51
CA ASP A 19 -2.08 -13.98 -23.00
C ASP A 19 -3.60 -13.94 -22.78
N THR A 20 -4.07 -13.28 -21.71
CA THR A 20 -5.49 -13.32 -21.29
C THR A 20 -6.22 -11.98 -21.37
N GLY A 21 -5.52 -10.85 -21.46
CA GLY A 21 -6.13 -9.51 -21.41
C GLY A 21 -7.18 -9.29 -22.50
N LYS A 22 -6.85 -9.60 -23.77
CA LYS A 22 -7.79 -9.48 -24.90
C LYS A 22 -9.00 -10.42 -24.79
N LEU A 23 -8.80 -11.59 -24.18
CA LEU A 23 -9.89 -12.54 -23.96
C LEU A 23 -10.87 -11.98 -22.92
N LEU A 24 -10.37 -11.41 -21.82
CA LEU A 24 -11.18 -10.80 -20.78
C LEU A 24 -11.93 -9.56 -21.30
N GLU A 25 -11.24 -8.70 -22.06
CA GLU A 25 -11.87 -7.56 -22.74
C GLU A 25 -13.01 -8.02 -23.66
N GLY A 26 -12.79 -9.04 -24.49
CA GLY A 26 -13.82 -9.65 -25.33
C GLY A 26 -14.96 -10.33 -24.56
N LYS A 27 -14.81 -10.56 -23.26
CA LYS A 27 -15.85 -11.05 -22.33
C LYS A 27 -16.52 -9.94 -21.53
N GLY A 28 -16.23 -8.68 -21.84
CA GLY A 28 -16.82 -7.49 -21.24
C GLY A 28 -16.19 -7.08 -19.92
N TYR A 29 -14.92 -7.43 -19.69
CA TYR A 29 -14.16 -6.93 -18.54
C TYR A 29 -13.54 -5.58 -18.86
N GLU A 30 -13.58 -4.69 -17.88
CA GLU A 30 -12.70 -3.51 -17.85
C GLU A 30 -11.31 -3.95 -17.39
N ILE A 31 -10.28 -3.69 -18.19
CA ILE A 31 -8.90 -4.07 -17.89
C ILE A 31 -8.21 -2.87 -17.25
N ARG A 32 -7.72 -3.05 -16.02
CA ARG A 32 -6.92 -2.06 -15.29
C ARG A 32 -5.54 -2.65 -15.05
N VAL A 33 -4.50 -1.84 -15.16
CA VAL A 33 -3.11 -2.29 -15.10
C VAL A 33 -2.31 -1.33 -14.23
N LEU A 34 -1.75 -1.85 -13.14
CA LEU A 34 -0.68 -1.21 -12.38
C LEU A 34 0.65 -1.80 -12.88
N ASP A 35 1.36 -1.07 -13.73
CA ASP A 35 2.59 -1.53 -14.38
C ASP A 35 3.83 -0.96 -13.67
N LEU A 36 4.53 -1.79 -12.90
CA LEU A 36 5.79 -1.41 -12.25
C LEU A 36 7.04 -1.73 -13.11
N ILE A 37 6.85 -2.24 -14.33
CA ILE A 37 7.89 -2.50 -15.32
C ILE A 37 7.99 -1.32 -16.30
N SER A 38 6.86 -0.80 -16.76
CA SER A 38 6.71 0.35 -17.66
C SER A 38 5.67 1.33 -17.08
N MET A 39 6.07 2.04 -16.02
CA MET A 39 5.21 2.92 -15.23
C MET A 39 4.50 4.00 -16.07
N GLU A 40 5.09 4.44 -17.18
CA GLU A 40 4.51 5.43 -18.09
C GLU A 40 3.27 4.94 -18.86
N LYS A 41 3.02 3.63 -18.87
CA LYS A 41 1.84 3.01 -19.50
C LYS A 41 0.83 2.50 -18.46
N SER A 42 1.16 2.62 -17.19
CA SER A 42 0.33 2.20 -16.08
C SER A 42 -0.90 3.10 -15.93
N HIS A 43 -1.98 2.53 -15.41
CA HIS A 43 -2.99 3.34 -14.73
C HIS A 43 -2.39 3.89 -13.44
N CYS A 44 -2.86 5.07 -13.02
CA CYS A 44 -2.41 5.69 -11.79
C CYS A 44 -3.11 5.08 -10.56
N TYR A 45 -2.38 4.99 -9.46
CA TYR A 45 -2.85 4.46 -8.18
C TYR A 45 -2.40 5.38 -7.05
N ASN A 46 -3.35 6.13 -6.48
CA ASN A 46 -3.07 7.01 -5.35
C ASN A 46 -3.67 6.41 -4.05
N PRO A 47 -2.83 5.96 -3.11
CA PRO A 47 -3.30 5.39 -1.84
C PRO A 47 -4.13 6.35 -0.98
N PHE A 48 -3.98 7.67 -1.13
CA PHE A 48 -4.71 8.66 -0.32
C PHE A 48 -6.22 8.63 -0.58
N VAL A 49 -6.65 8.27 -1.80
CA VAL A 49 -8.06 8.21 -2.20
C VAL A 49 -8.85 7.18 -1.38
N TYR A 50 -8.16 6.18 -0.83
CA TYR A 50 -8.77 5.07 -0.09
C TYR A 50 -8.68 5.23 1.44
N LEU A 51 -8.22 6.38 1.93
CA LEU A 51 -8.18 6.70 3.35
C LEU A 51 -9.54 7.25 3.78
N GLN A 52 -10.21 6.57 4.70
CA GLN A 52 -11.52 7.00 5.24
C GLN A 52 -11.48 7.29 6.74
N SER A 53 -10.44 6.82 7.44
CA SER A 53 -10.33 6.91 8.89
C SER A 53 -8.88 7.02 9.35
N ASP A 54 -8.69 7.49 10.59
CA ASP A 54 -7.37 7.56 11.22
C ASP A 54 -6.65 6.20 11.30
N ASN A 55 -7.42 5.12 11.33
CA ASN A 55 -6.88 3.77 11.33
C ASN A 55 -6.31 3.39 9.96
N ASP A 56 -6.93 3.85 8.87
CA ASP A 56 -6.44 3.58 7.52
C ASP A 56 -5.12 4.33 7.26
N VAL A 57 -5.00 5.56 7.77
CA VAL A 57 -3.74 6.33 7.73
C VAL A 57 -2.64 5.57 8.49
N GLN A 58 -2.92 5.10 9.70
CA GLN A 58 -1.96 4.33 10.49
C GLN A 58 -1.54 3.02 9.80
N LYS A 59 -2.49 2.31 9.19
CA LYS A 59 -2.21 1.07 8.44
C LYS A 59 -1.37 1.34 7.19
N LEU A 60 -1.65 2.42 6.45
CA LEU A 60 -0.87 2.81 5.29
C LEU A 60 0.60 3.05 5.68
N VAL A 61 0.83 3.87 6.72
CA VAL A 61 2.19 4.17 7.21
C VAL A 61 2.88 2.91 7.72
N THR A 62 2.20 2.09 8.53
CA THR A 62 2.75 0.85 9.08
C THR A 62 3.15 -0.12 7.97
N ASN A 63 2.28 -0.30 6.96
CA ASN A 63 2.55 -1.16 5.83
C ASN A 63 3.72 -0.63 5.00
N LEU A 64 3.80 0.68 4.74
CA LEU A 64 4.90 1.28 4.01
C LEU A 64 6.25 1.04 4.72
N PHE A 65 6.34 1.26 6.03
CA PHE A 65 7.56 0.99 6.80
C PHE A 65 7.93 -0.50 6.80
N LYS A 66 6.94 -1.38 6.95
CA LYS A 66 7.16 -2.83 6.92
C LYS A 66 7.66 -3.29 5.55
N SER A 67 7.06 -2.80 4.47
CA SER A 67 7.38 -3.21 3.10
C SER A 67 8.67 -2.61 2.56
N THR A 68 9.12 -1.49 3.11
CA THR A 68 10.42 -0.86 2.80
C THR A 68 11.54 -1.30 3.75
N THR A 69 11.27 -2.19 4.71
CA THR A 69 12.30 -2.77 5.60
C THR A 69 12.79 -4.11 5.05
N PRO A 70 14.10 -4.27 4.80
CA PRO A 70 14.65 -5.52 4.27
C PRO A 70 14.34 -6.72 5.18
N LYS A 71 13.90 -7.84 4.57
CA LYS A 71 13.59 -9.08 5.30
C LYS A 71 14.84 -9.58 6.05
N GLY A 72 14.69 -9.85 7.35
CA GLY A 72 15.79 -10.32 8.21
C GLY A 72 16.68 -9.22 8.79
N SER A 73 16.48 -7.95 8.41
CA SER A 73 17.03 -6.82 9.15
C SER A 73 16.09 -6.48 10.30
N GLN A 74 16.49 -6.80 11.53
CA GLN A 74 15.98 -6.05 12.68
C GLN A 74 16.51 -4.62 12.49
N SER A 75 15.65 -3.60 12.54
CA SER A 75 16.15 -2.22 12.56
C SER A 75 17.13 -2.15 13.73
N ASN A 76 18.40 -1.83 13.47
CA ASN A 76 19.41 -1.76 14.53
C ASN A 76 19.05 -0.73 15.62
N ASP A 77 18.07 0.16 15.36
CA ASP A 77 17.46 1.04 16.36
C ASP A 77 15.95 1.27 16.08
N PRO A 78 15.04 0.63 16.84
CA PRO A 78 13.59 0.84 16.73
C PRO A 78 13.15 2.29 16.96
N PHE A 79 13.99 3.09 17.63
CA PHE A 79 13.73 4.50 17.89
C PHE A 79 13.60 5.32 16.60
N TRP A 80 14.53 5.16 15.66
CA TRP A 80 14.55 5.98 14.44
C TRP A 80 13.37 5.66 13.53
N ASP A 81 13.03 4.38 13.37
CA ASP A 81 11.88 3.96 12.57
C ASP A 81 10.56 4.43 13.20
N THR A 82 10.44 4.35 14.53
CA THR A 82 9.25 4.85 15.25
C THR A 82 9.10 6.36 15.08
N ALA A 83 10.18 7.12 15.27
CA ALA A 83 10.15 8.57 15.13
C ALA A 83 9.91 9.03 13.68
N ALA A 84 10.50 8.35 12.70
CA ALA A 84 10.24 8.61 11.28
C ALA A 84 8.79 8.29 10.91
N SER A 85 8.22 7.22 11.47
CA SER A 85 6.80 6.89 11.30
C SER A 85 5.88 7.96 11.90
N MET A 86 6.21 8.52 13.08
CA MET A 86 5.47 9.65 13.66
C MET A 86 5.50 10.88 12.75
N LEU A 87 6.67 11.22 12.18
CA LEU A 87 6.76 12.32 11.22
C LEU A 87 5.89 12.04 9.99
N LEU A 88 5.97 10.84 9.41
CA LEU A 88 5.14 10.49 8.25
C LEU A 88 3.65 10.56 8.57
N LEU A 89 3.24 10.08 9.75
CA LEU A 89 1.85 10.18 10.21
C LEU A 89 1.41 11.64 10.27
N ALA A 90 2.21 12.53 10.85
CA ALA A 90 1.90 13.96 10.89
C ALA A 90 1.66 14.53 9.49
N LEU A 91 2.54 14.21 8.53
CA LEU A 91 2.43 14.70 7.14
C LEU A 91 1.21 14.12 6.42
N VAL A 92 0.96 12.82 6.51
CA VAL A 92 -0.18 12.16 5.85
C VAL A 92 -1.49 12.64 6.45
N PHE A 93 -1.58 12.82 7.78
CA PHE A 93 -2.76 13.37 8.44
C PHE A 93 -3.02 14.81 8.01
N TYR A 94 -1.97 15.64 7.91
CA TYR A 94 -2.11 17.00 7.41
C TYR A 94 -2.68 16.99 5.98
N LEU A 95 -2.06 16.24 5.07
CA LEU A 95 -2.50 16.18 3.68
C LEU A 95 -3.93 15.66 3.55
N HIS A 96 -4.27 14.59 4.27
CA HIS A 96 -5.58 13.96 4.15
C HIS A 96 -6.73 14.87 4.59
N TYR A 97 -6.53 15.66 5.66
CA TYR A 97 -7.60 16.46 6.26
C TYR A 97 -7.61 17.93 5.84
N GLU A 98 -6.44 18.51 5.54
CA GLU A 98 -6.30 19.97 5.32
C GLU A 98 -5.94 20.32 3.87
N ALA A 99 -5.21 19.44 3.16
CA ALA A 99 -4.76 19.73 1.80
C ALA A 99 -5.83 19.38 0.75
N PRO A 100 -5.88 20.11 -0.38
CA PRO A 100 -6.81 19.81 -1.45
C PRO A 100 -6.48 18.45 -2.10
N PRO A 101 -7.48 17.73 -2.68
CA PRO A 101 -7.31 16.37 -3.19
C PRO A 101 -6.13 16.17 -4.16
N GLU A 102 -5.83 17.17 -5.00
CA GLU A 102 -4.72 17.16 -5.95
C GLU A 102 -3.33 17.15 -5.30
N GLU A 103 -3.22 17.60 -4.05
CA GLU A 103 -1.98 17.61 -3.27
C GLU A 103 -1.84 16.37 -2.37
N GLN A 104 -2.88 15.55 -2.25
CA GLN A 104 -2.90 14.36 -1.39
C GLN A 104 -2.14 13.19 -2.03
N ASN A 105 -0.81 13.26 -2.07
CA ASN A 105 0.03 12.22 -2.64
C ASN A 105 1.43 12.19 -1.99
N PHE A 106 2.19 11.11 -2.23
CA PHE A 106 3.53 10.96 -1.66
C PHE A 106 4.57 11.92 -2.26
N ALA A 107 4.34 12.49 -3.45
CA ALA A 107 5.22 13.52 -3.98
C ALA A 107 5.14 14.79 -3.11
N MET A 108 3.92 15.18 -2.70
CA MET A 108 3.73 16.29 -1.76
C MET A 108 4.30 15.98 -0.37
N VAL A 109 4.18 14.74 0.12
CA VAL A 109 4.87 14.33 1.37
C VAL A 109 6.38 14.61 1.28
N MET A 110 7.00 14.31 0.14
CA MET A 110 8.42 14.58 -0.08
C MET A 110 8.74 16.08 -0.17
N GLU A 111 7.85 16.89 -0.75
CA GLU A 111 7.98 18.36 -0.73
C GLU A 111 7.86 18.94 0.68
N MET A 112 6.88 18.50 1.46
CA MET A 112 6.73 18.90 2.87
C MET A 112 7.97 18.53 3.68
N LEU A 113 8.53 17.33 3.46
CA LEU A 113 9.76 16.89 4.13
C LEU A 113 10.96 17.78 3.78
N ARG A 114 11.10 18.18 2.50
CA ARG A 114 12.12 19.14 2.06
C ARG A 114 11.90 20.52 2.68
N ALA A 115 10.65 20.96 2.76
CA ALA A 115 10.27 22.25 3.35
C ALA A 115 10.53 22.32 4.87
N GLY A 116 10.73 21.17 5.54
CA GLY A 116 11.14 21.09 6.94
C GLY A 116 12.65 20.88 7.16
N ALA A 117 13.46 20.87 6.10
CA ALA A 117 14.86 20.47 6.19
C ALA A 117 15.69 21.38 7.12
N ILE A 118 16.44 20.77 8.03
CA ILE A 118 17.35 21.47 8.94
C ILE A 118 18.75 21.54 8.30
N GLU A 119 19.07 22.66 7.68
CA GLU A 119 20.38 22.88 7.05
C GLU A 119 21.47 23.15 8.09
N ASP A 120 21.22 24.12 8.97
CA ASP A 120 22.10 24.55 10.06
C ASP A 120 21.47 24.20 11.42
N GLU A 121 22.18 23.42 12.25
CA GLU A 121 21.72 23.01 13.57
C GLU A 121 21.74 24.16 14.59
N GLU A 122 22.43 25.26 14.29
CA GLU A 122 22.48 26.47 15.13
C GLU A 122 21.38 27.49 14.75
N ASP A 123 20.73 27.31 13.61
CA ASP A 123 19.64 28.17 13.14
C ASP A 123 18.31 27.73 13.77
N ASN A 124 17.83 28.52 14.73
CA ASN A 124 16.57 28.27 15.44
C ASN A 124 15.35 28.91 14.75
N ARG A 125 15.47 29.38 13.50
CA ARG A 125 14.32 29.92 12.77
C ARG A 125 13.36 28.78 12.38
N PRO A 126 12.04 28.99 12.49
CA PRO A 126 11.07 27.99 12.05
C PRO A 126 11.16 27.78 10.54
N SER A 127 11.18 26.52 10.13
CA SER A 127 11.10 26.14 8.73
C SER A 127 9.71 26.45 8.15
N PRO A 128 9.54 26.48 6.81
CA PRO A 128 8.21 26.53 6.19
C PRO A 128 7.25 25.46 6.72
N LEU A 129 7.74 24.23 6.98
CA LEU A 129 6.94 23.18 7.59
C LEU A 129 6.51 23.52 9.04
N ASP A 130 7.41 24.08 9.85
CA ASP A 130 7.08 24.51 11.22
C ASP A 130 6.01 25.60 11.22
N ASN A 131 6.09 26.54 10.28
CA ASN A 131 5.07 27.59 10.13
C ASN A 131 3.71 26.98 9.73
N LEU A 132 3.70 26.02 8.80
CA LEU A 132 2.48 25.32 8.37
C LEU A 132 1.76 24.63 9.53
N PHE A 133 2.50 23.92 10.38
CA PHE A 133 1.93 23.28 11.58
C PHE A 133 1.59 24.31 12.67
N SER A 134 2.27 25.45 12.74
CA SER A 134 1.91 26.53 13.66
C SER A 134 0.58 27.18 13.28
N ASP A 135 0.35 27.40 11.99
CA ASP A 135 -0.92 27.91 11.48
C ASP A 135 -2.07 26.92 11.76
N LEU A 136 -1.86 25.63 11.49
CA LEU A 136 -2.83 24.59 11.85
C LEU A 136 -3.13 24.56 13.36
N MET A 137 -2.13 24.81 14.21
CA MET A 137 -2.34 24.90 15.66
C MET A 137 -3.21 26.10 16.05
N MET A 138 -3.11 27.21 15.34
CA MET A 138 -3.95 28.39 15.58
C MET A 138 -5.41 28.13 15.20
N ASP A 139 -5.63 27.42 14.09
CA ASP A 139 -6.96 27.13 13.57
C ASP A 139 -7.64 25.94 14.26
N ASN A 140 -6.92 24.85 14.50
CA ASN A 140 -7.42 23.62 15.11
C ASN A 140 -6.38 22.96 16.05
N PRO A 141 -6.27 23.42 17.31
CA PRO A 141 -5.27 22.94 18.27
C PRO A 141 -5.33 21.43 18.58
N ASP A 142 -6.50 20.80 18.42
CA ASP A 142 -6.72 19.39 18.74
C ASP A 142 -6.49 18.45 17.54
N HIS A 143 -6.07 19.00 16.40
CA HIS A 143 -5.87 18.25 15.16
C HIS A 143 -4.86 17.09 15.34
N ILE A 144 -5.19 15.92 14.81
CA ILE A 144 -4.36 14.70 15.01
C ILE A 144 -2.95 14.85 14.42
N ALA A 145 -2.81 15.54 13.29
CA ALA A 145 -1.51 15.82 12.68
C ALA A 145 -0.56 16.55 13.66
N LEU A 146 -1.08 17.51 14.45
CA LEU A 146 -0.30 18.25 15.45
C LEU A 146 0.21 17.34 16.56
N LYS A 147 -0.61 16.38 17.01
CA LYS A 147 -0.22 15.44 18.08
C LYS A 147 1.01 14.62 17.66
N TYR A 148 1.02 14.14 16.41
CA TYR A 148 2.17 13.44 15.85
C TYR A 148 3.35 14.39 15.57
N TYR A 149 3.10 15.59 15.06
CA TYR A 149 4.15 16.58 14.78
C TYR A 149 4.88 17.00 16.06
N HIS A 150 4.16 17.32 17.14
CA HIS A 150 4.76 17.63 18.44
C HIS A 150 5.54 16.46 19.04
N SER A 151 5.06 15.23 18.85
CA SER A 151 5.77 14.03 19.32
C SER A 151 7.13 13.88 18.61
N TYR A 152 7.15 14.11 17.30
CA TYR A 152 8.37 14.19 16.50
C TYR A 152 9.27 15.36 16.92
N HIS A 153 8.71 16.56 17.07
CA HIS A 153 9.43 17.83 17.27
C HIS A 153 9.91 18.07 18.72
N SER A 154 10.10 16.99 19.50
CA SER A 154 10.50 17.03 20.92
C SER A 154 12.01 16.88 21.16
N GLY A 155 12.78 16.57 20.11
CA GLY A 155 14.22 16.34 20.16
C GLY A 155 15.08 17.57 19.81
N SER A 156 16.40 17.43 19.93
CA SER A 156 17.36 18.44 19.46
C SER A 156 17.35 18.56 17.93
N ALA A 157 17.77 19.71 17.37
CA ALA A 157 17.88 19.91 15.91
C ALA A 157 18.64 18.77 15.20
N LYS A 158 19.74 18.30 15.80
CA LYS A 158 20.50 17.13 15.33
C LYS A 158 19.67 15.85 15.28
N THR A 159 18.86 15.59 16.30
CA THR A 159 17.97 14.43 16.37
C THR A 159 16.87 14.53 15.31
N LEU A 160 16.24 15.70 15.18
CA LEU A 160 15.19 15.96 14.19
C LEU A 160 15.71 15.77 12.76
N LYS A 161 16.92 16.28 12.47
CA LYS A 161 17.60 16.10 11.19
C LYS A 161 17.86 14.61 10.89
N SER A 162 18.32 13.85 11.89
CA SER A 162 18.52 12.40 11.75
C SER A 162 17.21 11.67 11.44
N ILE A 163 16.11 12.04 12.10
CA ILE A 163 14.78 11.45 11.83
C ILE A 163 14.30 11.80 10.41
N GLN A 164 14.48 13.05 9.95
CA GLN A 164 14.14 13.46 8.59
C GLN A 164 14.92 12.66 7.54
N ILE A 165 16.22 12.44 7.77
CA ILE A 165 17.06 11.62 6.89
C ILE A 165 16.58 10.17 6.87
N THR A 166 16.21 9.60 8.03
CA THR A 166 15.62 8.26 8.09
C THR A 166 14.34 8.17 7.26
N LEU A 167 13.41 9.11 7.43
CA LEU A 167 12.17 9.12 6.65
C LEU A 167 12.43 9.30 5.14
N ALA A 168 13.30 10.25 4.77
CA ALA A 168 13.67 10.49 3.38
C ALA A 168 14.26 9.24 2.71
N ALA A 169 15.08 8.48 3.43
CA ALA A 169 15.64 7.22 2.93
C ALA A 169 14.56 6.14 2.70
N ARG A 170 13.53 6.08 3.55
CA ARG A 170 12.39 5.15 3.38
C ARG A 170 11.50 5.52 2.20
N LEU A 171 11.38 6.81 1.91
CA LEU A 171 10.53 7.35 0.84
C LEU A 171 11.31 7.66 -0.45
N GLU A 172 12.60 7.34 -0.51
CA GLU A 172 13.51 7.74 -1.59
C GLU A 172 12.98 7.36 -2.99
N LYS A 173 12.29 6.21 -3.10
CA LYS A 173 11.67 5.74 -4.34
C LYS A 173 10.62 6.70 -4.91
N PHE A 174 9.95 7.49 -4.07
CA PHE A 174 8.98 8.50 -4.51
C PHE A 174 9.63 9.75 -5.11
N ASN A 175 10.96 9.92 -5.04
CA ASN A 175 11.65 10.97 -5.79
C ASN A 175 11.76 10.66 -7.30
N LEU A 176 11.50 9.41 -7.71
CA LEU A 176 11.49 9.05 -9.12
C LEU A 176 10.23 9.63 -9.77
N GLU A 177 10.42 10.44 -10.82
CA GLU A 177 9.31 11.09 -11.55
C GLU A 177 8.27 10.07 -12.06
N SER A 178 8.73 8.90 -12.49
CA SER A 178 7.85 7.81 -12.92
C SER A 178 6.94 7.30 -11.80
N LEU A 179 7.47 7.16 -10.59
CA LEU A 179 6.71 6.68 -9.44
C LEU A 179 5.78 7.78 -8.90
N ALA A 180 6.29 9.02 -8.81
CA ALA A 180 5.50 10.16 -8.40
C ALA A 180 4.30 10.38 -9.33
N SER A 181 4.50 10.26 -10.64
CA SER A 181 3.41 10.35 -11.63
C SER A 181 2.41 9.22 -11.46
N LEU A 182 2.88 7.98 -11.30
CA LEU A 182 2.04 6.79 -11.12
C LEU A 182 1.19 6.86 -9.84
N THR A 183 1.66 7.52 -8.78
CA THR A 183 0.90 7.68 -7.52
C THR A 183 0.28 9.06 -7.31
N SER A 184 0.17 9.87 -8.36
CA SER A 184 -0.35 11.24 -8.26
C SER A 184 -1.88 11.27 -8.15
N VAL A 185 -2.55 10.50 -9.00
CA VAL A 185 -4.02 10.38 -9.09
C VAL A 185 -4.43 8.91 -9.01
N ASP A 186 -5.72 8.66 -8.85
CA ASP A 186 -6.25 7.29 -8.88
C ASP A 186 -7.13 7.05 -10.11
N GLU A 187 -6.80 5.98 -10.83
CA GLU A 187 -7.56 5.46 -11.97
C GLU A 187 -7.97 3.99 -11.72
N LEU A 188 -7.50 3.38 -10.61
CA LEU A 188 -7.75 1.98 -10.31
C LEU A 188 -9.14 1.73 -9.74
N ASP A 189 -9.74 2.71 -9.05
CA ASP A 189 -11.10 2.66 -8.51
C ASP A 189 -11.43 1.30 -7.86
N LEU A 190 -10.70 0.99 -6.78
CA LEU A 190 -10.62 -0.36 -6.22
C LEU A 190 -11.97 -0.95 -5.79
N GLN A 191 -12.92 -0.10 -5.38
CA GLN A 191 -14.23 -0.54 -4.92
C GLN A 191 -15.03 -1.21 -6.05
N THR A 192 -14.95 -0.69 -7.28
CA THR A 192 -15.80 -1.17 -8.38
C THR A 192 -15.45 -2.57 -8.88
N LEU A 193 -14.30 -3.13 -8.47
CA LEU A 193 -14.00 -4.55 -8.68
C LEU A 193 -15.08 -5.46 -8.08
N GLY A 194 -15.70 -5.05 -6.97
CA GLY A 194 -16.79 -5.78 -6.31
C GLY A 194 -18.18 -5.54 -6.91
N GLU A 195 -18.31 -4.63 -7.88
CA GLU A 195 -19.59 -4.14 -8.40
C GLU A 195 -19.81 -4.50 -9.88
N LYS A 196 -18.75 -4.47 -10.68
CA LYS A 196 -18.76 -4.77 -12.11
C LYS A 196 -17.57 -5.65 -12.49
N LYS A 197 -17.58 -6.21 -13.71
CA LYS A 197 -16.49 -7.07 -14.21
C LYS A 197 -15.24 -6.26 -14.49
N VAL A 198 -14.26 -6.35 -13.59
CA VAL A 198 -12.95 -5.70 -13.73
C VAL A 198 -11.86 -6.77 -13.60
N ALA A 199 -10.82 -6.65 -14.40
CA ALA A 199 -9.58 -7.42 -14.20
C ALA A 199 -8.43 -6.43 -13.98
N LEU A 200 -7.92 -6.42 -12.74
CA LEU A 200 -6.78 -5.62 -12.31
C LEU A 200 -5.51 -6.47 -12.38
N PHE A 201 -4.55 -6.04 -13.19
CA PHE A 201 -3.23 -6.66 -13.31
C PHE A 201 -2.20 -5.79 -12.60
N ALA A 202 -1.48 -6.36 -11.63
CA ALA A 202 -0.30 -5.74 -11.04
C ALA A 202 0.94 -6.40 -11.66
N LEU A 203 1.64 -5.67 -12.51
CA LEU A 203 2.85 -6.16 -13.17
C LEU A 203 4.06 -5.82 -12.31
N ILE A 204 4.85 -6.84 -11.97
CA ILE A 204 6.09 -6.68 -11.22
C ILE A 204 7.30 -7.18 -12.04
N PRO A 205 8.44 -6.49 -11.97
CA PRO A 205 9.68 -7.03 -12.52
C PRO A 205 10.11 -8.27 -11.72
N ASP A 206 10.57 -9.32 -12.42
CA ASP A 206 10.99 -10.59 -11.83
C ASP A 206 12.40 -10.52 -11.21
N ASN A 207 13.20 -9.55 -11.63
CA ASN A 207 14.58 -9.36 -11.22
C ASN A 207 14.79 -8.23 -10.19
N ASP A 208 13.75 -7.45 -9.89
CA ASP A 208 13.84 -6.29 -8.99
C ASP A 208 12.63 -6.25 -8.05
N SER A 209 12.90 -6.20 -6.75
CA SER A 209 11.86 -6.11 -5.71
C SER A 209 11.65 -4.68 -5.20
N SER A 210 12.34 -3.69 -5.79
CA SER A 210 12.37 -2.30 -5.32
C SER A 210 10.99 -1.65 -5.20
N PHE A 211 10.01 -2.06 -6.01
CA PHE A 211 8.66 -1.47 -6.04
C PHE A 211 7.57 -2.38 -5.47
N ASN A 212 7.91 -3.56 -4.94
CA ASN A 212 6.93 -4.51 -4.39
C ASN A 212 6.15 -3.95 -3.19
N PHE A 213 6.65 -2.88 -2.57
CA PHE A 213 5.94 -2.16 -1.52
C PHE A 213 4.61 -1.55 -2.02
N LEU A 214 4.54 -1.06 -3.27
CA LEU A 214 3.30 -0.53 -3.82
C LEU A 214 2.23 -1.61 -3.95
N VAL A 215 2.61 -2.81 -4.40
CA VAL A 215 1.71 -3.96 -4.47
C VAL A 215 1.26 -4.38 -3.06
N SER A 216 2.15 -4.29 -2.07
CA SER A 216 1.84 -4.58 -0.66
C SER A 216 0.77 -3.61 -0.11
N ILE A 217 0.88 -2.32 -0.44
CA ILE A 217 -0.11 -1.30 -0.10
C ILE A 217 -1.43 -1.55 -0.85
N LEU A 218 -1.34 -1.79 -2.17
CA LEU A 218 -2.49 -2.10 -3.03
C LEU A 218 -3.32 -3.26 -2.48
N TYR A 219 -2.68 -4.36 -2.09
CA TYR A 219 -3.42 -5.50 -1.52
C TYR A 219 -4.15 -5.16 -0.23
N THR A 220 -3.49 -4.41 0.66
CA THR A 220 -4.10 -4.00 1.92
C THR A 220 -5.35 -3.15 1.67
N GLN A 221 -5.26 -2.20 0.73
CA GLN A 221 -6.38 -1.35 0.37
C GLN A 221 -7.47 -2.12 -0.38
N LEU A 222 -7.12 -3.02 -1.29
CA LEU A 222 -8.08 -3.91 -1.95
C LEU A 222 -8.91 -4.71 -0.94
N PHE A 223 -8.27 -5.34 0.05
CA PHE A 223 -9.01 -6.07 1.08
C PHE A 223 -9.90 -5.14 1.91
N GLN A 224 -9.39 -3.96 2.31
CA GLN A 224 -10.18 -2.98 3.07
C GLN A 224 -11.41 -2.50 2.30
N GLN A 225 -11.23 -2.06 1.06
CA GLN A 225 -12.29 -1.49 0.23
C GLN A 225 -13.34 -2.53 -0.13
N LEU A 226 -12.92 -3.73 -0.55
CA LEU A 226 -13.84 -4.81 -0.89
C LEU A 226 -14.64 -5.30 0.33
N PHE A 227 -14.00 -5.39 1.50
CA PHE A 227 -14.71 -5.82 2.72
C PHE A 227 -15.66 -4.73 3.22
N TYR A 228 -15.25 -3.47 3.15
CA TYR A 228 -16.11 -2.34 3.48
C TYR A 228 -17.34 -2.32 2.57
N ALA A 229 -17.16 -2.44 1.26
CA ALA A 229 -18.25 -2.48 0.29
C ALA A 229 -19.19 -3.66 0.54
N ALA A 230 -18.65 -4.86 0.79
CA ALA A 230 -19.46 -6.02 1.12
C ALA A 230 -20.31 -5.76 2.37
N ASP A 231 -19.70 -5.32 3.48
CA ASP A 231 -20.35 -5.25 4.79
C ASP A 231 -21.31 -4.05 4.92
N HIS A 232 -20.96 -2.88 4.36
CA HIS A 232 -21.67 -1.62 4.60
C HIS A 232 -22.52 -1.15 3.41
N ILE A 233 -22.18 -1.54 2.18
CA ILE A 233 -22.87 -1.07 0.96
C ILE A 233 -23.82 -2.17 0.43
N HIS A 234 -23.37 -3.42 0.43
CA HIS A 234 -24.10 -4.53 -0.19
C HIS A 234 -24.73 -5.53 0.79
N GLY A 235 -24.66 -5.27 2.10
CA GLY A 235 -25.38 -6.06 3.11
C GLY A 235 -24.80 -7.45 3.38
N GLY A 236 -23.49 -7.62 3.19
CA GLY A 236 -22.69 -8.77 3.63
C GLY A 236 -21.94 -9.51 2.53
N CYS A 237 -22.24 -9.28 1.25
CA CYS A 237 -21.58 -9.96 0.13
C CYS A 237 -21.52 -9.07 -1.11
N LEU A 238 -20.40 -9.10 -1.84
CA LEU A 238 -20.23 -8.35 -3.08
C LEU A 238 -21.17 -8.88 -4.19
N PRO A 239 -21.83 -7.99 -4.96
CA PRO A 239 -22.65 -8.39 -6.10
C PRO A 239 -21.81 -9.01 -7.24
N MET A 240 -20.57 -8.56 -7.42
CA MET A 240 -19.58 -9.21 -8.28
C MET A 240 -18.48 -9.83 -7.41
N PRO A 241 -18.38 -11.17 -7.35
CA PRO A 241 -17.31 -11.81 -6.60
C PRO A 241 -15.94 -11.44 -7.15
N VAL A 242 -14.93 -11.34 -6.27
CA VAL A 242 -13.56 -10.99 -6.65
C VAL A 242 -12.62 -12.16 -6.37
N HIS A 243 -11.80 -12.51 -7.34
CA HIS A 243 -10.82 -13.57 -7.24
C HIS A 243 -9.40 -13.04 -7.37
N PHE A 244 -8.60 -13.23 -6.33
CA PHE A 244 -7.19 -12.87 -6.29
C PHE A 244 -6.34 -14.04 -6.79
N LEU A 245 -5.54 -13.82 -7.83
CA LEU A 245 -4.51 -14.74 -8.31
C LEU A 245 -3.16 -14.17 -7.87
N MET A 246 -2.63 -14.73 -6.79
CA MET A 246 -1.37 -14.28 -6.21
C MET A 246 -0.25 -15.22 -6.65
N ASP A 247 0.25 -15.00 -7.87
CA ASP A 247 1.52 -15.58 -8.30
C ASP A 247 2.69 -14.89 -7.59
N GLU A 248 3.79 -15.61 -7.39
CA GLU A 248 4.95 -15.13 -6.60
C GLU A 248 4.57 -14.51 -5.25
N PHE A 249 3.58 -15.07 -4.58
CA PHE A 249 3.06 -14.63 -3.28
C PHE A 249 4.15 -14.38 -2.21
N ALA A 250 5.31 -15.05 -2.32
CA ALA A 250 6.43 -14.89 -1.40
C ALA A 250 7.24 -13.58 -1.57
N ASN A 251 7.14 -12.94 -2.74
CA ASN A 251 7.94 -11.76 -3.08
C ASN A 251 7.29 -10.45 -2.63
N VAL A 252 6.02 -10.47 -2.23
CA VAL A 252 5.26 -9.31 -1.76
C VAL A 252 5.04 -9.39 -0.24
N SER A 253 5.07 -8.24 0.43
CA SER A 253 4.74 -8.15 1.86
C SER A 253 3.22 -8.11 2.03
N LEU A 254 2.70 -8.99 2.87
CA LEU A 254 1.26 -9.11 3.10
C LEU A 254 0.85 -8.44 4.41
N PRO A 255 -0.44 -8.10 4.55
CA PRO A 255 -1.01 -7.71 5.84
C PRO A 255 -0.67 -8.73 6.92
N ASP A 256 -0.32 -8.29 8.13
CA ASP A 256 0.00 -9.21 9.26
C ASP A 256 -1.16 -10.14 9.61
N ASP A 257 -2.39 -9.65 9.45
CA ASP A 257 -3.62 -10.39 9.72
C ASP A 257 -4.14 -11.15 8.49
N PHE A 258 -3.26 -11.51 7.53
CA PHE A 258 -3.69 -12.20 6.30
C PHE A 258 -4.40 -13.53 6.59
N ASP A 259 -4.00 -14.28 7.63
CA ASP A 259 -4.68 -15.49 8.08
C ASP A 259 -6.14 -15.23 8.50
N LYS A 260 -6.39 -14.13 9.21
CA LYS A 260 -7.74 -13.69 9.58
C LYS A 260 -8.52 -13.24 8.35
N ILE A 261 -7.91 -12.48 7.45
CA ILE A 261 -8.52 -12.05 6.18
C ILE A 261 -9.00 -13.26 5.39
N LEU A 262 -8.14 -14.28 5.21
CA LEU A 262 -8.47 -15.53 4.54
C LEU A 262 -9.68 -16.24 5.17
N SER A 263 -9.80 -16.23 6.49
CA SER A 263 -10.89 -16.91 7.19
C SER A 263 -12.26 -16.24 6.97
N VAL A 264 -12.30 -14.94 6.68
CA VAL A 264 -13.55 -14.16 6.59
C VAL A 264 -13.90 -13.66 5.19
N MET A 265 -12.98 -13.75 4.21
CA MET A 265 -13.19 -13.24 2.85
C MET A 265 -14.31 -13.96 2.10
N ARG A 266 -14.51 -15.26 2.36
CA ARG A 266 -15.45 -16.10 1.60
C ARG A 266 -16.89 -15.64 1.74
N SER A 267 -17.32 -15.24 2.94
CA SER A 267 -18.69 -14.77 3.16
C SER A 267 -18.98 -13.45 2.43
N ARG A 268 -17.93 -12.69 2.12
CA ARG A 268 -17.98 -11.40 1.43
C ARG A 268 -17.91 -11.51 -0.09
N GLY A 269 -17.84 -12.72 -0.64
CA GLY A 269 -17.68 -12.92 -2.09
C GLY A 269 -16.26 -12.69 -2.60
N VAL A 270 -15.27 -12.70 -1.71
CA VAL A 270 -13.84 -12.60 -2.06
C VAL A 270 -13.18 -13.97 -1.92
N SER A 271 -12.28 -14.29 -2.84
CA SER A 271 -11.54 -15.56 -2.85
C SER A 271 -10.12 -15.35 -3.36
N VAL A 272 -9.20 -16.25 -3.01
CA VAL A 272 -7.80 -16.16 -3.42
C VAL A 272 -7.29 -17.54 -3.84
N SER A 273 -6.45 -17.55 -4.87
CA SER A 273 -5.57 -18.65 -5.22
C SER A 273 -4.13 -18.20 -4.97
N ILE A 274 -3.46 -18.87 -4.03
CA ILE A 274 -2.06 -18.63 -3.71
C ILE A 274 -1.23 -19.63 -4.50
N ILE A 275 -0.36 -19.13 -5.39
CA ILE A 275 0.52 -19.98 -6.20
C ILE A 275 1.90 -19.96 -5.54
N LEU A 276 2.40 -21.15 -5.20
CA LEU A 276 3.68 -21.33 -4.54
C LEU A 276 4.54 -22.30 -5.34
N GLN A 277 5.83 -22.01 -5.46
CA GLN A 277 6.78 -22.95 -6.06
C GLN A 277 7.06 -24.12 -5.11
N ASN A 278 7.09 -23.84 -3.80
CA ASN A 278 7.26 -24.86 -2.77
C ASN A 278 6.64 -24.43 -1.44
N LEU A 279 6.40 -25.40 -0.56
CA LEU A 279 5.83 -25.14 0.77
C LEU A 279 6.83 -24.43 1.72
N ALA A 280 8.13 -24.50 1.45
CA ALA A 280 9.14 -23.84 2.29
C ALA A 280 9.00 -22.31 2.24
N GLN A 281 8.60 -21.74 1.09
CA GLN A 281 8.26 -20.32 0.98
C GLN A 281 7.14 -19.92 1.94
N LEU A 282 6.07 -20.72 2.02
CA LEU A 282 4.95 -20.44 2.93
C LEU A 282 5.39 -20.52 4.40
N LYS A 283 6.20 -21.52 4.75
CA LYS A 283 6.74 -21.68 6.11
C LYS A 283 7.65 -20.51 6.52
N ALA A 284 8.44 -19.98 5.58
CA ALA A 284 9.31 -18.84 5.83
C ALA A 284 8.52 -17.54 6.05
N LEU A 285 7.38 -17.37 5.36
CA LEU A 285 6.53 -16.18 5.50
C LEU A 285 5.64 -16.25 6.74
N PHE A 286 5.14 -17.44 7.07
CA PHE A 286 4.12 -17.66 8.10
C PHE A 286 4.52 -18.77 9.07
N GLU A 287 5.65 -18.62 9.76
CA GLU A 287 6.26 -19.67 10.61
C GLU A 287 5.25 -20.38 11.53
N LYS A 288 4.39 -19.62 12.20
CA LYS A 288 3.39 -20.15 13.15
C LYS A 288 2.00 -20.37 12.56
N GLN A 289 1.72 -19.78 11.39
CA GLN A 289 0.37 -19.69 10.83
C GLN A 289 0.20 -20.47 9.51
N TRP A 290 1.28 -21.01 8.93
CA TRP A 290 1.24 -21.65 7.62
C TRP A 290 0.25 -22.81 7.55
N GLU A 291 0.08 -23.59 8.63
CA GLU A 291 -0.91 -24.69 8.70
C GLU A 291 -2.34 -24.16 8.62
N SER A 292 -2.62 -23.03 9.27
CA SER A 292 -3.93 -22.37 9.21
C SER A 292 -4.21 -21.82 7.81
N ILE A 293 -3.21 -21.24 7.14
CA ILE A 293 -3.34 -20.76 5.76
C ILE A 293 -3.66 -21.92 4.81
N VAL A 294 -2.93 -23.03 4.91
CA VAL A 294 -3.23 -24.24 4.12
C VAL A 294 -4.64 -24.77 4.43
N GLY A 295 -5.04 -24.78 5.70
CA GLY A 295 -6.38 -25.23 6.10
C GLY A 295 -7.52 -24.34 5.58
N ASN A 296 -7.30 -23.03 5.48
CA ASN A 296 -8.28 -22.09 4.93
C ASN A 296 -8.36 -22.17 3.39
N CYS A 297 -7.30 -22.62 2.72
CA CYS A 297 -7.27 -22.87 1.29
C CYS A 297 -7.83 -24.28 0.97
N VAL A 298 -9.15 -24.36 0.78
CA VAL A 298 -9.92 -25.62 0.63
C VAL A 298 -9.46 -26.53 -0.53
N ARG A 299 -8.67 -26.02 -1.50
CA ARG A 299 -8.12 -26.81 -2.61
C ARG A 299 -6.63 -26.55 -2.80
N PRO A 300 -5.75 -27.39 -2.23
CA PRO A 300 -4.36 -27.44 -2.67
C PRO A 300 -4.31 -28.11 -4.05
N GLU A 301 -4.29 -27.31 -5.11
CA GLU A 301 -4.00 -27.80 -6.45
C GLU A 301 -2.48 -27.75 -6.66
N VAL A 302 -1.84 -28.93 -6.66
CA VAL A 302 -0.41 -29.04 -6.95
C VAL A 302 -0.24 -29.01 -8.46
N ALA A 303 0.10 -27.84 -9.01
CA ALA A 303 0.62 -27.76 -10.36
C ALA A 303 2.03 -28.34 -10.37
N SER A 304 2.15 -29.62 -10.75
CA SER A 304 3.44 -30.23 -11.09
C SER A 304 4.00 -29.50 -12.31
N ALA A 305 5.03 -28.69 -12.14
CA ALA A 305 5.87 -28.26 -13.25
C ALA A 305 6.48 -29.52 -13.88
N LEU A 306 6.07 -29.84 -15.11
CA LEU A 306 6.81 -30.72 -16.02
C LEU A 306 7.81 -29.86 -16.79
#